data_AF-A0A3L6G8C9-F1
#
_entry.id   AF-A0A3L6G8C9-F1
#
_cell.length_a   1.000
_cell.length_b   1.000
_cell.length_c   1.000
_cell.angle_alpha   90.00
_cell.angle_beta   90.00
_cell.angle_gamma   90.00
#
_symmetry.space_group_name_H-M   'P 1'
#
loop_
_entity.id
_entity.type
_entity.pdbx_description
1 polymer ?
#
loop_
_entity_poly.entity_id
_entity_poly.type
_entity_poly.pdbx_seq_one_letter_code
_entity_poly.pdbx_strand_id
1 'polypeptide(L)'
;MKDMRDALGSKMFFSGEHLHVRCSSHVLNIMVQVGLKVIPNAVEKVRDIIKVMISTPSRLHIFNSIVQTLDLRSKPGLILDVPHCWNATYDMLNEALKYKAALNIYAVEQHHECPTVEDWSKAEVKVA
;
A
#
# COMPACT_ATOMS: atom_id res chain seq x y z
N MET A 1 9.87 -28.78 0.84
CA MET A 1 9.25 -29.09 2.15
C MET A 1 9.31 -30.59 2.49
N LYS A 2 9.10 -31.49 1.51
CA LYS A 2 9.40 -32.93 1.65
C LYS A 2 10.83 -33.19 2.18
N ASP A 3 11.82 -32.51 1.61
CA ASP A 3 13.23 -32.68 2.00
C ASP A 3 13.52 -32.41 3.49
N MET A 4 12.79 -31.48 4.11
CA MET A 4 13.00 -31.12 5.52
C MET A 4 12.33 -32.14 6.45
N ARG A 5 11.17 -32.68 6.04
CA ARG A 5 10.49 -33.76 6.75
C ARG A 5 11.27 -35.07 6.65
N ASP A 6 11.84 -35.36 5.49
CA ASP A 6 12.63 -36.56 5.26
C ASP A 6 13.98 -36.49 6.02
N ALA A 7 14.57 -35.30 6.16
CA ALA A 7 15.83 -35.09 6.88
C ALA A 7 15.70 -35.07 8.41
N LEU A 8 14.58 -34.56 8.96
CA LEU A 8 14.42 -34.30 10.39
C LEU A 8 13.26 -35.05 11.04
N GLY A 9 12.37 -35.66 10.26
CA GLY A 9 11.10 -36.23 10.73
C GLY A 9 11.25 -37.18 11.90
N SER A 10 12.19 -38.12 11.86
CA SER A 10 12.43 -39.08 12.94
C SER A 10 12.89 -38.45 14.27
N LYS A 11 13.39 -37.21 14.23
CA LYS A 11 13.84 -36.44 15.41
C LYS A 11 12.83 -35.37 15.84
N MET A 12 11.72 -35.22 15.13
CA MET A 12 10.69 -34.22 15.41
C MET A 12 9.46 -34.91 16.03
N PHE A 13 8.76 -34.20 16.92
CA PHE A 13 7.48 -34.66 17.46
C PHE A 13 6.51 -35.01 16.33
N PHE A 14 5.77 -36.12 16.50
CA PHE A 14 4.81 -36.65 15.51
C PHE A 14 5.40 -36.82 14.10
N SER A 15 6.69 -37.16 13.98
CA SER A 15 7.35 -37.37 12.68
C SER A 15 7.23 -36.16 11.72
N GLY A 16 7.09 -34.95 12.28
CA GLY A 16 6.87 -33.73 11.50
C GLY A 16 5.52 -33.67 10.77
N GLU A 17 4.54 -34.50 11.12
CA GLU A 17 3.17 -34.50 10.53
C GLU A 17 2.48 -33.14 10.61
N HIS A 18 2.82 -32.35 11.62
CA HIS A 18 2.24 -31.03 11.85
C HIS A 18 3.23 -29.88 11.63
N LEU A 19 4.36 -30.13 10.95
CA LEU A 19 5.35 -29.09 10.68
C LEU A 19 4.81 -28.10 9.65
N HIS A 20 4.40 -26.92 10.12
CA HIS A 20 3.95 -25.82 9.27
C HIS A 20 4.90 -24.62 9.38
N VAL A 21 5.80 -24.48 8.39
CA VAL A 21 6.72 -23.34 8.31
C VAL A 21 6.15 -22.30 7.33
N ARG A 22 5.90 -21.09 7.83
CA ARG A 22 5.53 -19.94 6.99
C ARG A 22 6.78 -19.31 6.41
N CYS A 23 6.71 -18.78 5.18
CA CYS A 23 7.82 -18.01 4.64
C CYS A 23 7.97 -16.68 5.38
N SER A 24 9.20 -16.21 5.56
CA SER A 24 9.47 -14.97 6.30
C SER A 24 8.76 -13.76 5.70
N SER A 25 8.65 -13.70 4.37
CA SER A 25 7.87 -12.66 3.67
C SER A 25 6.38 -12.66 4.08
N HIS A 26 5.77 -13.84 4.25
CA HIS A 26 4.38 -13.95 4.70
C HIS A 26 4.23 -13.55 6.18
N VAL A 27 5.18 -13.92 7.03
CA VAL A 27 5.19 -13.48 8.44
C VAL A 27 5.34 -11.97 8.53
N LEU A 28 6.27 -11.37 7.78
CA LEU A 28 6.45 -9.92 7.67
C LEU A 28 5.17 -9.23 7.18
N ASN A 29 4.53 -9.76 6.14
CA ASN A 29 3.29 -9.21 5.63
C ASN A 29 2.19 -9.20 6.70
N ILE A 30 2.02 -10.29 7.47
CA ILE A 30 1.05 -10.31 8.58
C ILE A 30 1.37 -9.22 9.61
N MET A 31 2.64 -9.07 10.01
CA MET A 31 3.04 -8.07 11.00
C MET A 31 2.78 -6.64 10.50
N VAL A 32 3.13 -6.35 9.24
CA VAL A 32 2.90 -5.04 8.64
C VAL A 32 1.40 -4.77 8.50
N GLN A 33 0.61 -5.72 8.04
CA GLN A 33 -0.85 -5.57 7.92
C GLN A 33 -1.49 -5.29 9.28
N VAL A 34 -1.04 -5.94 10.35
CA VAL A 34 -1.47 -5.61 11.73
C VAL A 34 -1.06 -4.19 12.11
N GLY A 35 0.15 -3.76 11.78
CA GLY A 35 0.62 -2.39 12.03
C GLY A 35 -0.15 -1.32 11.24
N LEU A 36 -0.55 -1.61 10.01
CA LEU A 36 -1.34 -0.71 9.15
C LEU A 36 -2.76 -0.51 9.69
N LYS A 37 -3.33 -1.48 10.42
CA LYS A 37 -4.62 -1.34 11.13
C LYS A 37 -4.61 -0.30 12.25
N VAL A 38 -3.47 0.26 12.61
CA VAL A 38 -3.38 1.38 13.58
C VAL A 38 -3.66 2.73 12.90
N ILE A 39 -3.52 2.80 11.57
CA ILE A 39 -3.75 4.01 10.76
C ILE A 39 -4.69 3.76 9.56
N PRO A 40 -5.74 2.93 9.68
CA PRO A 40 -6.49 2.42 8.53
C PRO A 40 -7.12 3.57 7.75
N ASN A 41 -7.66 4.57 8.46
CA ASN A 41 -8.33 5.71 7.85
C ASN A 41 -7.42 6.51 6.90
N ALA A 42 -6.15 6.71 7.25
CA ALA A 42 -5.23 7.48 6.40
C ALA A 42 -4.88 6.70 5.12
N VAL A 43 -4.57 5.41 5.25
CA VAL A 43 -4.21 4.55 4.12
C VAL A 43 -5.41 4.30 3.22
N GLU A 44 -6.60 4.10 3.78
CA GLU A 44 -7.85 3.90 3.03
C GLU A 44 -8.22 5.14 2.23
N LYS A 45 -8.15 6.35 2.80
CA LYS A 45 -8.43 7.59 2.04
C LYS A 45 -7.51 7.75 0.84
N VAL A 46 -6.21 7.54 1.01
CA VAL A 46 -5.24 7.62 -0.10
C VAL A 46 -5.54 6.55 -1.15
N ARG A 47 -5.80 5.31 -0.71
CA ARG A 47 -6.16 4.19 -1.60
C ARG A 47 -7.41 4.50 -2.41
N ASP A 48 -8.46 5.02 -1.78
CA ASP A 48 -9.75 5.27 -2.43
C ASP A 48 -9.63 6.36 -3.50
N ILE A 49 -8.88 7.43 -3.23
CA ILE A 49 -8.62 8.49 -4.22
C ILE A 49 -7.86 7.90 -5.42
N ILE A 50 -6.80 7.14 -5.18
CA ILE A 50 -5.99 6.51 -6.24
C ILE A 50 -6.86 5.54 -7.05
N LYS A 51 -7.64 4.70 -6.39
CA LYS A 51 -8.54 3.72 -7.00
C LYS A 51 -9.54 4.39 -7.95
N VAL A 52 -10.13 5.51 -7.53
CA VAL A 52 -11.07 6.26 -8.38
C VAL A 52 -10.32 6.93 -9.52
N MET A 53 -9.19 7.57 -9.25
CA MET A 53 -8.39 8.27 -10.25
C MET A 53 -7.95 7.35 -11.40
N ILE A 54 -7.47 6.13 -11.10
CA ILE A 54 -7.02 5.18 -12.13
C ILE A 54 -8.15 4.39 -12.80
N SER A 55 -9.39 4.49 -12.28
CA SER A 55 -10.51 3.68 -12.77
C SER A 55 -10.89 3.98 -14.22
N THR A 56 -10.66 5.20 -14.71
CA THR A 56 -10.91 5.58 -16.10
C THR A 56 -9.83 6.51 -16.67
N PRO A 57 -9.56 6.45 -17.99
CA PRO A 57 -8.59 7.35 -18.64
C PRO A 57 -8.93 8.83 -18.46
N SER A 58 -10.22 9.18 -18.48
CA SER A 58 -10.69 10.57 -18.29
C SER A 58 -10.36 11.09 -16.91
N ARG A 59 -10.54 10.28 -15.86
CA ARG A 59 -10.19 10.64 -14.47
C ARG A 59 -8.68 10.80 -14.29
N LEU A 60 -7.90 9.91 -14.91
CA LEU A 60 -6.44 10.03 -14.91
C LEU A 60 -5.97 11.28 -15.66
N HIS A 61 -6.65 11.66 -16.74
CA HIS A 61 -6.35 12.89 -17.48
C HIS A 61 -6.58 14.14 -16.62
N ILE A 62 -7.68 14.21 -15.87
CA ILE A 62 -7.94 15.32 -14.92
C ILE A 62 -6.80 15.44 -13.91
N PHE A 63 -6.38 14.32 -13.30
CA PHE A 63 -5.27 14.33 -12.37
C PHE A 63 -3.96 14.80 -13.03
N ASN A 64 -3.65 14.35 -14.24
CA ASN A 64 -2.46 14.79 -14.96
C ASN A 64 -2.48 16.29 -15.26
N SER A 65 -3.64 16.88 -15.54
CA SER A 65 -3.79 18.34 -15.72
C SER A 65 -3.50 19.11 -14.43
N ILE A 66 -3.91 18.57 -13.27
CA ILE A 66 -3.58 19.15 -11.95
C ILE A 66 -2.07 19.07 -11.70
N VAL A 67 -1.46 17.91 -11.96
CA VAL A 67 0.00 17.70 -11.81
C VAL A 67 0.80 18.69 -12.68
N GLN A 68 0.36 18.92 -13.92
CA GLN A 68 0.96 19.90 -14.82
C GLN A 68 0.80 21.34 -14.30
N THR A 69 -0.38 21.68 -13.78
CA THR A 69 -0.65 23.01 -13.22
C THR A 69 0.23 23.32 -12.00
N LEU A 70 0.58 22.29 -11.23
CA LEU A 70 1.46 22.39 -10.06
C LEU A 70 2.96 22.28 -10.38
N ASP A 71 3.33 22.16 -11.67
CA ASP A 71 4.72 21.94 -12.12
C ASP A 71 5.43 20.75 -11.43
N LEU A 72 4.66 19.72 -11.08
CA LEU A 72 5.22 18.50 -10.49
C LEU A 72 5.85 17.64 -11.58
N ARG A 73 7.05 17.10 -11.33
CA ARG A 73 7.70 16.17 -12.28
C ARG A 73 6.81 14.94 -12.49
N SER A 74 6.18 14.86 -13.65
CA SER A 74 5.37 13.72 -14.06
C SER A 74 6.24 12.47 -14.22
N LYS A 75 5.99 11.48 -13.37
CA LYS A 75 6.54 10.12 -13.45
C LYS A 75 5.43 9.13 -13.84
N PRO A 76 5.76 7.88 -14.24
CA PRO A 76 4.74 6.86 -14.45
C PRO A 76 3.80 6.81 -13.25
N GLY A 77 2.50 6.88 -13.52
CA GLY A 77 1.47 7.29 -12.56
C GLY A 77 1.37 6.45 -11.29
N LEU A 78 0.55 6.93 -10.37
CA LEU A 78 0.31 6.30 -9.08
C LEU A 78 -0.18 4.85 -9.24
N ILE A 79 0.42 3.94 -8.48
CA ILE A 79 0.11 2.51 -8.48
C ILE A 79 -0.85 2.23 -7.32
N LEU A 80 -1.95 1.52 -7.59
CA LEU A 80 -2.84 1.05 -6.53
C LEU A 80 -2.20 -0.12 -5.79
N ASP A 81 -2.34 -0.14 -4.47
CA ASP A 81 -1.79 -1.20 -3.65
C ASP A 81 -2.46 -2.56 -3.88
N VAL A 82 -1.79 -3.60 -3.38
CA VAL A 82 -2.32 -4.96 -3.31
C VAL A 82 -2.50 -5.29 -1.82
N PRO A 83 -3.73 -5.46 -1.31
CA PRO A 83 -4.01 -5.52 0.14
C PRO A 83 -3.22 -6.57 0.91
N HIS A 84 -2.78 -7.65 0.25
CA HIS A 84 -2.00 -8.74 0.84
C HIS A 84 -0.49 -8.65 0.55
N CYS A 85 -0.01 -7.54 -0.01
CA CYS A 85 1.41 -7.31 -0.30
C CYS A 85 1.85 -5.96 0.28
N TRP A 86 2.51 -6.00 1.44
CA TRP A 86 2.97 -4.80 2.12
C TRP A 86 3.87 -3.90 1.26
N ASN A 87 4.69 -4.47 0.39
CA ASN A 87 5.53 -3.72 -0.55
C ASN A 87 4.67 -2.81 -1.46
N ALA A 88 3.55 -3.33 -1.96
CA ALA A 88 2.67 -2.57 -2.84
C ALA A 88 1.98 -1.41 -2.10
N THR A 89 1.59 -1.62 -0.83
CA THR A 89 1.04 -0.54 0.01
C THR A 89 2.11 0.51 0.31
N TYR A 90 3.34 0.09 0.58
CA TYR A 90 4.47 0.99 0.76
C TYR A 90 4.74 1.82 -0.51
N ASP A 91 4.82 1.18 -1.67
CA ASP A 91 5.09 1.84 -2.95
C ASP A 91 3.99 2.85 -3.30
N MET A 92 2.71 2.48 -3.10
CA MET A 92 1.57 3.38 -3.26
C MET A 92 1.70 4.62 -2.38
N LEU A 93 1.98 4.45 -1.08
CA LEU A 93 2.10 5.57 -0.14
C LEU A 93 3.31 6.45 -0.45
N ASN A 94 4.47 5.83 -0.72
CA ASN A 94 5.70 6.54 -1.04
C ASN A 94 5.57 7.39 -2.30
N GLU A 95 4.85 6.90 -3.33
CA GLU A 95 4.57 7.71 -4.52
C GLU A 95 3.48 8.76 -4.24
N ALA A 96 2.40 8.40 -3.52
CA ALA A 96 1.32 9.33 -3.17
C ALA A 96 1.82 10.57 -2.41
N LEU A 97 2.80 10.40 -1.52
CA LEU A 97 3.41 11.50 -0.77
C LEU A 97 4.04 12.57 -1.68
N LYS A 98 4.58 12.17 -2.84
CA LYS A 98 5.16 13.10 -3.82
C LYS A 98 4.09 13.95 -4.53
N TYR A 99 2.86 13.44 -4.57
CA TYR A 99 1.71 14.09 -5.21
C TYR A 99 0.64 14.55 -4.22
N LYS A 100 0.96 14.68 -2.93
CA LYS A 100 0.03 15.08 -1.85
C LYS A 100 -0.84 16.30 -2.21
N ALA A 101 -0.22 17.36 -2.75
CA ALA A 101 -0.95 18.56 -3.17
C ALA A 101 -1.92 18.27 -4.32
N ALA A 102 -1.48 17.54 -5.35
CA ALA A 102 -2.31 17.18 -6.49
C ALA A 102 -3.47 16.24 -6.10
N LEU A 103 -3.21 15.26 -5.23
CA LEU A 103 -4.22 14.33 -4.72
C LEU A 103 -5.29 15.04 -3.88
N ASN A 104 -4.89 16.02 -3.06
CA ASN A 104 -5.85 16.82 -2.30
C ASN A 104 -6.74 17.68 -3.21
N ILE A 105 -6.17 18.34 -4.22
CA ILE A 105 -6.96 19.11 -5.21
C ILE A 105 -7.91 18.19 -5.97
N TYR A 106 -7.40 17.06 -6.46
CA TYR A 106 -8.21 16.07 -7.17
C TYR A 106 -9.38 15.56 -6.30
N ALA A 107 -9.13 15.25 -5.03
CA ALA A 107 -10.18 14.81 -4.11
C ALA A 107 -11.28 15.87 -3.96
N VAL A 108 -10.90 17.14 -3.80
CA VAL A 108 -11.87 18.26 -3.69
C VAL A 108 -12.66 18.43 -5.00
N GLU A 109 -11.99 18.47 -6.16
CA GLU A 109 -12.63 18.63 -7.47
C GLU A 109 -13.59 17.49 -7.83
N GLN A 110 -13.29 16.28 -7.35
CA GLN A 110 -14.08 15.08 -7.62
C GLN A 110 -15.05 14.74 -6.47
N HIS A 111 -15.24 15.65 -5.51
CA HIS A 111 -16.13 15.49 -4.34
C HIS A 111 -15.85 14.22 -3.51
N HIS A 112 -14.58 13.84 -3.39
CA HIS A 112 -14.13 12.75 -2.52
C HIS A 112 -13.60 13.28 -1.18
N GLU A 113 -13.58 12.39 -0.18
CA GLU A 113 -13.00 12.72 1.12
C GLU A 113 -11.49 12.96 0.97
N CYS A 114 -11.02 14.15 1.36
CA CYS A 114 -9.63 14.55 1.27
C CYS A 114 -8.84 14.07 2.51
N PRO A 115 -7.63 13.51 2.35
CA PRO A 115 -6.80 13.17 3.49
C PRO A 115 -6.35 14.46 4.20
N THR A 116 -6.54 14.48 5.52
CA THR A 116 -6.18 15.64 6.36
C THR A 116 -4.67 15.76 6.53
N VAL A 117 -4.20 16.89 7.07
CA VAL A 117 -2.78 17.08 7.42
C VAL A 117 -2.29 15.96 8.36
N GLU A 118 -3.14 15.52 9.30
CA GLU A 118 -2.84 14.41 10.20
C GLU A 118 -2.76 13.08 9.48
N ASP A 119 -3.64 12.83 8.51
CA ASP A 119 -3.61 11.60 7.69
C ASP A 119 -2.31 11.52 6.90
N TRP A 120 -1.87 12.64 6.31
CA TRP A 120 -0.59 12.73 5.62
C TRP A 120 0.61 12.58 6.55
N SER A 121 0.56 13.20 7.74
CA SER A 121 1.61 13.03 8.75
C SER A 121 1.76 11.56 9.18
N LYS A 122 0.66 10.85 9.37
CA LYS A 122 0.66 9.41 9.67
C LYS A 122 1.24 8.56 8.54
N ALA A 123 1.04 8.97 7.28
CA ALA A 123 1.65 8.33 6.12
C ALA A 123 3.15 8.62 5.99
N GLU A 124 3.60 9.83 6.32
CA GLU A 124 5.02 10.26 6.24
C GLU A 124 5.91 9.57 7.30
N VAL A 125 5.44 9.47 8.55
CA VAL A 125 6.22 8.97 9.70
C VAL A 125 6.68 7.51 9.54
N LYS A 126 6.17 6.76 8.55
CA LYS A 126 6.43 5.32 8.40
C LYS A 126 6.93 4.89 7.02
N VAL A 127 7.22 5.84 6.13
CA VAL A 127 7.90 5.58 4.84
C VAL A 127 9.43 5.77 4.96
N ALA A 128 9.91 6.35 6.07
CA ALA A 128 11.34 6.55 6.37
C ALA A 128 12.01 5.33 7.03
#